data_AF-A0A1G2PD57-F1
#
_entry.id   AF-A0A1G2PD57-F1
#
_cell.length_a   1.000
_cell.length_b   1.000
_cell.length_c   1.000
_cell.angle_alpha   90.00
_cell.angle_beta   90.00
_cell.angle_gamma   90.00
#
_symmetry.space_group_name_H-M   'P 1'
#
loop_
_entity.id
_entity.type
_entity.pdbx_description
1 polymer ?
#
loop_
_entity_poly.entity_id
_entity_poly.type
_entity_poly.pdbx_seq_one_letter_code
_entity_poly.pdbx_strand_id
1 'polypeptide(L)'
;MVHKRSDIVGLDSSIFMNPKIWEASGHTKGFSDPLAECKECNTRIRVDKVLEEIDVKADEKMSEEEINKLFAERKKEIKCPKCGKQNFTKAKKFNLLVKSNLGDFTDGNTTPSYLRGETCQGIYVNVKNVLDSQHLKLPFGIAQIGKAFRNEIAPRQFLFRTREFEQMEMQYLTRSEEEMVEYEKLRQYRWKAMLSLGLKEENLKWHKHDNLVFYAKEAYDIEYNYPWGFDEIEGVHARGDYDLTQHSKGSGQELTYQDPETNEKFIPHIIESSIGVGRLFFAVLCDAYTEDVMGDEARVYLKLKPSIAPIKVAVFPLLKNKPDLVNKAKEVFAMLNEEINPITFDDNGNVGKRYRRQDEIGTPFCVTVDFDTLEKDDTITVRDRDTGKQERVAVKELIKYLKEKIYGNI
;
A
#
# COMPACT_ATOMS: atom_id res chain seq x y z
N MET A 1 -1.57 0.00 -13.26
CA MET A 1 -0.81 -1.18 -13.69
C MET A 1 -1.74 -2.09 -14.49
N VAL A 2 -2.65 -2.86 -13.85
CA VAL A 2 -3.62 -3.77 -14.50
C VAL A 2 -4.40 -3.14 -15.66
N HIS A 3 -5.17 -2.07 -15.42
CA HIS A 3 -6.00 -1.47 -16.49
C HIS A 3 -5.24 -0.70 -17.59
N LYS A 4 -3.94 -0.42 -17.40
CA LYS A 4 -3.15 0.39 -18.35
C LYS A 4 -2.20 -0.45 -19.20
N ARG A 5 -2.02 -1.73 -18.86
CA ARG A 5 -1.05 -2.61 -19.49
C ARG A 5 -1.75 -3.87 -19.95
N SER A 6 -1.50 -4.28 -21.19
CA SER A 6 -2.10 -5.48 -21.79
C SER A 6 -1.49 -6.78 -21.29
N ASP A 7 -0.34 -6.71 -20.61
CA ASP A 7 0.42 -7.85 -20.14
C ASP A 7 0.26 -8.09 -18.63
N ILE A 8 -0.70 -7.43 -17.96
CA ILE A 8 -0.95 -7.63 -16.52
C ILE A 8 -2.43 -7.85 -16.28
N VAL A 9 -2.77 -8.97 -15.67
CA VAL A 9 -4.15 -9.33 -15.31
C VAL A 9 -4.39 -9.20 -13.81
N GLY A 10 -5.66 -9.01 -13.42
CA GLY A 10 -6.08 -8.94 -12.03
C GLY A 10 -6.52 -10.30 -11.48
N LEU A 11 -6.29 -10.52 -10.20
CA LEU A 11 -6.81 -11.65 -9.43
C LEU A 11 -7.38 -11.16 -8.08
N ASP A 12 -8.38 -11.86 -7.56
CA ASP A 12 -8.82 -11.74 -6.17
C ASP A 12 -8.97 -13.14 -5.55
N SER A 13 -7.99 -13.53 -4.74
CA SER A 13 -7.92 -14.83 -4.09
C SER A 13 -8.53 -14.80 -2.69
N SER A 14 -8.91 -15.96 -2.16
CA SER A 14 -9.44 -16.08 -0.79
C SER A 14 -8.44 -15.61 0.28
N ILE A 15 -8.99 -15.11 1.39
CA ILE A 15 -8.23 -14.77 2.61
C ILE A 15 -7.87 -16.03 3.40
N PHE A 16 -8.84 -16.93 3.55
CA PHE A 16 -8.61 -18.21 4.20
C PHE A 16 -7.90 -19.15 3.24
N MET A 17 -6.76 -19.66 3.68
CA MET A 17 -5.89 -20.52 2.87
C MET A 17 -5.58 -21.83 3.60
N ASN A 18 -5.41 -22.88 2.81
CA ASN A 18 -5.09 -24.22 3.31
C ASN A 18 -3.66 -24.25 3.89
N PRO A 19 -3.40 -24.94 5.02
CA PRO A 19 -2.07 -25.10 5.62
C PRO A 19 -0.98 -25.53 4.64
N LYS A 20 -1.30 -26.43 3.71
CA LYS A 20 -0.34 -26.97 2.74
C LYS A 20 0.31 -25.89 1.88
N ILE A 21 -0.39 -24.78 1.63
CA ILE A 21 0.13 -23.64 0.88
C ILE A 21 1.27 -22.95 1.66
N TRP A 22 1.10 -22.81 2.97
CA TRP A 22 2.10 -22.21 3.86
C TRP A 22 3.25 -23.15 4.19
N GLU A 23 3.00 -24.46 4.20
CA GLU A 23 4.03 -25.48 4.32
C GLU A 23 4.91 -25.53 3.08
N ALA A 24 4.30 -25.53 1.87
CA ALA A 24 5.02 -25.52 0.61
C ALA A 24 5.90 -24.27 0.46
N SER A 25 5.34 -23.09 0.74
CA SER A 25 6.10 -21.84 0.68
C SER A 25 7.14 -21.69 1.79
N GLY A 26 7.10 -22.52 2.84
CA GLY A 26 8.04 -22.50 3.97
C GLY A 26 7.65 -21.54 5.11
N HIS A 27 6.53 -20.82 5.00
CA HIS A 27 6.06 -19.86 6.00
C HIS A 27 5.77 -20.51 7.36
N THR A 28 5.33 -21.78 7.40
CA THR A 28 5.11 -22.46 8.69
C THR A 28 6.39 -22.65 9.51
N LYS A 29 7.56 -22.68 8.87
CA LYS A 29 8.87 -22.87 9.52
C LYS A 29 9.69 -21.59 9.62
N GLY A 30 9.63 -20.72 8.61
CA GLY A 30 10.51 -19.55 8.49
C GLY A 30 9.89 -18.20 8.82
N PHE A 31 8.55 -18.08 8.81
CA PHE A 31 7.86 -16.80 9.00
C PHE A 31 7.63 -16.50 10.49
N SER A 32 8.72 -16.22 11.21
CA SER A 32 8.70 -16.12 12.66
C SER A 32 9.63 -15.06 13.23
N ASP A 33 9.16 -14.36 14.26
CA ASP A 33 9.96 -13.39 15.00
C ASP A 33 10.59 -14.01 16.27
N PRO A 34 11.86 -13.67 16.59
CA PRO A 34 12.48 -14.11 17.84
C PRO A 34 11.95 -13.28 19.04
N LEU A 35 11.26 -13.94 19.96
CA LEU A 35 10.56 -13.31 21.08
C LEU A 35 11.12 -13.68 22.44
N ALA A 36 11.33 -12.67 23.29
CA ALA A 36 11.58 -12.84 24.71
C ALA A 36 10.50 -12.11 25.53
N GLU A 37 10.20 -12.63 26.72
CA GLU A 37 9.21 -12.07 27.64
C GLU A 37 9.91 -11.54 28.90
N CYS A 38 9.55 -10.32 29.33
CA CYS A 38 10.02 -9.78 30.59
C CYS A 38 9.36 -10.54 31.75
N LYS A 39 10.16 -11.20 32.59
CA LYS A 39 9.67 -12.00 33.72
C LYS A 39 9.01 -11.19 34.83
N GLU A 40 9.16 -9.86 34.80
CA GLU A 40 8.62 -8.96 35.84
C GLU A 40 7.22 -8.45 35.50
N CYS A 41 6.93 -8.21 34.21
CA CYS A 41 5.67 -7.59 33.79
C CYS A 41 5.02 -8.24 32.56
N ASN A 42 5.56 -9.38 32.13
CA ASN A 42 5.12 -10.21 31.00
C ASN A 42 5.05 -9.48 29.65
N THR A 43 5.77 -8.36 29.53
CA THR A 43 5.88 -7.62 28.27
C THR A 43 6.79 -8.38 27.32
N ARG A 44 6.29 -8.69 26.12
CA ARG A 44 7.03 -9.36 25.05
C ARG A 44 7.80 -8.34 24.24
N ILE A 45 9.03 -8.68 23.87
CA ILE A 45 9.91 -7.86 23.04
C ILE A 45 10.41 -8.70 21.86
N ARG A 46 10.57 -8.04 20.71
CA ARG A 46 11.27 -8.58 19.55
C ARG A 46 12.77 -8.45 19.79
N VAL A 47 13.44 -9.60 19.90
CA VAL A 47 14.84 -9.67 20.34
C VAL A 47 15.79 -9.09 19.30
N ASP A 48 15.51 -9.32 18.03
CA ASP A 48 16.24 -8.75 16.90
C ASP A 48 16.19 -7.22 16.89
N LYS A 49 15.00 -6.63 17.12
CA LYS A 49 14.84 -5.17 17.12
C LYS A 49 15.50 -4.48 18.31
N VAL A 50 15.42 -5.05 19.51
CA VAL A 50 16.12 -4.46 20.66
C VAL A 50 17.64 -4.60 20.56
N LEU A 51 18.14 -5.58 19.81
CA LEU A 51 19.56 -5.71 19.48
C LEU A 51 19.96 -4.66 18.42
N GLU A 52 19.13 -4.45 17.40
CA GLU A 52 19.35 -3.41 16.39
C GLU A 52 19.36 -1.99 17.00
N GLU A 53 18.50 -1.71 17.97
CA GLU A 53 18.47 -0.43 18.71
C GLU A 53 19.78 -0.12 19.47
N ILE A 54 20.60 -1.14 19.75
CA ILE A 54 21.93 -1.01 20.36
C ILE A 54 23.05 -1.29 19.36
N ASP A 55 22.78 -1.14 18.06
CA ASP A 55 23.72 -1.32 16.94
C ASP A 55 24.30 -2.75 16.84
N VAL A 56 23.56 -3.74 17.34
CA VAL A 56 23.90 -5.16 17.22
C VAL A 56 23.05 -5.79 16.13
N LYS A 57 23.67 -6.12 14.99
CA LYS A 57 22.99 -6.82 13.90
C LYS A 57 22.55 -8.22 14.37
N ALA A 58 21.24 -8.43 14.42
CA ALA A 58 20.60 -9.72 14.63
C ALA A 58 19.49 -9.87 13.58
N ASP A 59 19.55 -10.93 12.78
CA ASP A 59 18.62 -11.20 11.68
C ASP A 59 17.67 -12.37 12.06
N GLU A 60 16.45 -12.35 11.52
CA GLU A 60 15.43 -13.39 11.58
C GLU A 60 15.95 -14.77 11.10
N LYS A 61 16.98 -14.76 10.24
CA LYS A 61 17.68 -15.96 9.73
C LYS A 61 18.59 -16.65 10.74
N MET A 62 19.02 -15.96 11.79
CA MET A 62 19.86 -16.57 12.82
C MET A 62 19.11 -17.71 13.51
N SER A 63 19.85 -18.74 13.93
CA SER A 63 19.27 -19.81 14.74
C SER A 63 18.83 -19.28 16.10
N GLU A 64 17.88 -19.97 16.75
CA GLU A 64 17.47 -19.60 18.12
C GLU A 64 18.66 -19.59 19.08
N GLU A 65 19.63 -20.49 18.88
CA GLU A 65 20.83 -20.58 19.73
C GLU A 65 21.72 -19.35 19.58
N GLU A 66 22.01 -18.93 18.34
CA GLU A 66 22.84 -17.76 18.05
C GLU A 66 22.20 -16.47 18.56
N ILE A 67 20.89 -16.28 18.33
CA ILE A 67 20.14 -15.12 18.83
C ILE A 67 20.16 -15.11 20.36
N ASN A 68 19.91 -16.25 21.01
CA ASN A 68 19.94 -16.32 22.46
C ASN A 68 21.33 -16.04 23.04
N LYS A 69 22.39 -16.43 22.33
CA LYS A 69 23.76 -16.12 22.72
C LYS A 69 24.02 -14.62 22.68
N LEU A 70 23.75 -13.97 21.54
CA LEU A 70 23.88 -12.51 21.40
C LEU A 70 23.02 -11.75 22.43
N PHE A 71 21.77 -12.16 22.58
CA PHE A 71 20.83 -11.55 23.52
C PHE A 71 21.30 -11.69 24.98
N ALA A 72 21.88 -12.82 25.35
CA ALA A 72 22.45 -13.02 26.68
C ALA A 72 23.70 -12.15 26.92
N GLU A 73 24.57 -12.03 25.92
CA GLU A 73 25.79 -11.21 25.97
C GLU A 73 25.50 -9.72 26.14
N ARG A 74 24.40 -9.22 25.56
CA ARG A 74 23.99 -7.81 25.58
C ARG A 74 22.82 -7.50 26.51
N LYS A 75 22.42 -8.45 27.36
CA LYS A 75 21.25 -8.34 28.26
C LYS A 75 21.28 -7.12 29.19
N LYS A 76 22.47 -6.64 29.57
CA LYS A 76 22.65 -5.47 30.45
C LYS A 76 22.41 -4.13 29.76
N GLU A 77 22.34 -4.10 28.44
CA GLU A 77 22.08 -2.89 27.66
C GLU A 77 20.59 -2.78 27.30
N ILE A 78 19.88 -3.91 27.32
CA ILE A 78 18.48 -4.00 26.94
C ILE A 78 17.59 -3.81 28.18
N LYS A 79 16.71 -2.82 28.14
CA LYS A 79 15.74 -2.54 29.20
C LYS A 79 14.32 -2.81 28.71
N CYS A 80 13.48 -3.35 29.57
CA CYS A 80 12.07 -3.54 29.24
C CYS A 80 11.42 -2.17 29.01
N PRO A 81 10.71 -1.95 27.88
CA PRO A 81 10.10 -0.67 27.57
C PRO A 81 9.01 -0.26 28.57
N LYS A 82 8.42 -1.22 29.28
CA LYS A 82 7.33 -0.97 30.24
C LYS A 82 7.82 -0.72 31.68
N CYS A 83 8.76 -1.53 32.17
CA CYS A 83 9.16 -1.51 33.59
C CYS A 83 10.64 -1.19 33.82
N GLY A 84 11.43 -1.03 32.76
CA GLY A 84 12.87 -0.73 32.83
C GLY A 84 13.76 -1.87 33.34
N LYS A 85 13.18 -3.01 33.74
CA LYS A 85 13.92 -4.19 34.23
C LYS A 85 14.57 -4.94 33.07
N GLN A 86 15.61 -5.70 33.38
CA GLN A 86 16.45 -6.42 32.40
C GLN A 86 16.32 -7.95 32.54
N ASN A 87 15.22 -8.42 33.14
CA ASN A 87 14.98 -9.82 33.40
C ASN A 87 14.06 -10.41 32.33
N PHE A 88 14.65 -11.01 31.29
CA PHE A 88 13.93 -11.63 30.17
C PHE A 88 14.07 -13.16 30.15
N THR A 89 13.08 -13.84 29.56
CA THR A 89 13.18 -15.25 29.15
C THR A 89 14.19 -15.43 28.00
N LYS A 90 14.44 -16.69 27.62
CA LYS A 90 15.10 -16.99 26.35
C LYS A 90 14.21 -16.55 25.18
N ALA A 91 14.85 -16.14 24.09
CA ALA A 91 14.23 -15.89 22.80
C ALA A 91 13.67 -17.21 22.22
N LYS A 92 12.45 -17.19 21.69
CA LYS A 92 11.83 -18.29 20.93
C LYS A 92 11.22 -17.75 19.65
N LYS A 93 11.29 -18.50 18.55
CA LYS A 93 10.64 -18.14 17.29
C LYS A 93 9.13 -18.27 17.43
N PHE A 94 8.42 -17.20 17.10
CA PHE A 94 6.97 -17.16 17.11
C PHE A 94 6.46 -16.91 15.70
N ASN A 95 5.71 -17.86 15.15
CA ASN A 95 5.19 -17.77 13.80
C ASN A 95 4.13 -16.65 13.70
N LEU A 96 4.27 -15.79 12.69
CA LEU A 96 3.40 -14.63 12.49
C LEU A 96 2.11 -14.95 11.72
N LEU A 97 1.95 -16.15 11.16
CA LEU A 97 0.70 -16.55 10.51
C LEU A 97 -0.44 -16.64 11.52
N VAL A 98 -1.59 -16.05 11.17
CA VAL A 98 -2.79 -16.10 12.00
C VAL A 98 -3.56 -17.38 11.71
N LYS A 99 -3.68 -18.24 12.73
CA LYS A 99 -4.48 -19.47 12.66
C LYS A 99 -5.96 -19.15 12.90
N SER A 100 -6.83 -19.82 12.15
CA SER A 100 -8.28 -19.83 12.31
C SER A 100 -8.80 -21.27 12.22
N ASN A 101 -10.04 -21.47 12.61
CA ASN A 101 -10.83 -22.68 12.38
C ASN A 101 -11.88 -22.41 11.31
N LEU A 102 -12.06 -23.35 10.38
CA LEU A 102 -13.06 -23.28 9.32
C LEU A 102 -13.77 -24.62 9.23
N GLY A 103 -15.05 -24.64 9.58
CA GLY A 103 -15.96 -25.75 9.26
C GLY A 103 -15.84 -27.04 10.06
N ASP A 104 -14.90 -27.17 11.00
CA ASP A 104 -14.80 -28.39 11.83
C ASP A 104 -15.03 -28.07 13.32
N PHE A 105 -16.28 -28.30 13.75
CA PHE A 105 -16.71 -28.10 15.14
C PHE A 105 -17.00 -29.44 15.86
N THR A 106 -16.93 -30.57 15.15
CA THR A 106 -17.47 -31.84 15.62
C THR A 106 -16.49 -33.00 15.51
N ASP A 107 -15.55 -32.97 14.56
CA ASP A 107 -14.55 -34.01 14.43
C ASP A 107 -13.26 -33.48 15.05
N GLY A 108 -12.59 -34.28 15.89
CA GLY A 108 -11.34 -33.90 16.57
C GLY A 108 -10.15 -33.62 15.65
N ASN A 109 -10.40 -33.31 14.37
CA ASN A 109 -9.42 -32.99 13.36
C ASN A 109 -9.05 -31.51 13.44
N THR A 110 -7.99 -31.22 14.17
CA THR A 110 -7.56 -29.86 14.55
C THR A 110 -6.76 -29.13 13.46
N THR A 111 -6.89 -29.52 12.18
CA THR A 111 -6.07 -28.91 11.12
C THR A 111 -6.50 -27.45 10.95
N PRO A 112 -5.65 -26.45 11.29
CA PRO A 112 -6.07 -25.06 11.24
C PRO A 112 -6.29 -24.62 9.80
N SER A 113 -7.07 -23.57 9.57
CA SER A 113 -6.90 -22.72 8.39
C SER A 113 -6.05 -21.52 8.78
N TYR A 114 -5.47 -20.84 7.80
CA TYR A 114 -4.72 -19.62 8.05
C TYR A 114 -5.38 -18.45 7.33
N LEU A 115 -5.46 -17.31 8.02
CA LEU A 115 -5.61 -16.04 7.32
C LEU A 115 -4.28 -15.74 6.63
N ARG A 116 -4.33 -15.34 5.36
CA ARG A 116 -3.12 -15.16 4.57
C ARG A 116 -2.18 -14.08 5.14
N GLY A 117 -0.89 -14.41 5.25
CA GLY A 117 0.16 -13.50 5.72
C GLY A 117 0.68 -12.53 4.66
N GLU A 118 0.39 -12.86 3.41
CA GLU A 118 0.68 -12.10 2.18
C GLU A 118 -0.33 -12.51 1.09
N THR A 119 -0.41 -11.74 0.01
CA THR A 119 -1.34 -12.00 -1.10
C THR A 119 -0.70 -12.83 -2.23
N CYS A 120 0.63 -12.82 -2.35
CA CYS A 120 1.41 -13.53 -3.37
C CYS A 120 1.06 -15.02 -3.50
N GLN A 121 0.87 -15.71 -2.38
CA GLN A 121 0.55 -17.14 -2.37
C GLN A 121 -0.75 -17.45 -3.14
N GLY A 122 -1.72 -16.55 -3.10
CA GLY A 122 -2.97 -16.67 -3.86
C GLY A 122 -2.76 -16.60 -5.36
N ILE A 123 -1.78 -15.80 -5.81
CA ILE A 123 -1.36 -15.71 -7.20
C ILE A 123 -0.71 -17.02 -7.64
N TYR A 124 0.30 -17.50 -6.89
CA TYR A 124 1.07 -18.68 -7.27
C TYR A 124 0.21 -19.93 -7.48
N VAL A 125 -0.76 -20.17 -6.58
CA VAL A 125 -1.66 -21.33 -6.70
C VAL A 125 -2.69 -21.21 -7.83
N ASN A 126 -2.84 -20.02 -8.43
CA ASN A 126 -3.75 -19.76 -9.54
C ASN A 126 -3.07 -19.47 -10.88
N VAL A 127 -1.72 -19.48 -10.94
CA VAL A 127 -0.97 -19.20 -12.19
C VAL A 127 -1.44 -20.09 -13.34
N LYS A 128 -1.64 -21.38 -13.09
CA LYS A 128 -2.15 -22.31 -14.11
C LYS A 128 -3.56 -21.91 -14.59
N ASN A 129 -4.48 -21.61 -13.67
CA ASN A 129 -5.85 -21.21 -14.00
C ASN A 129 -5.86 -19.92 -14.85
N VAL A 130 -4.98 -18.97 -14.54
CA VAL A 130 -4.82 -17.73 -15.31
C VAL A 130 -4.27 -18.01 -16.70
N LEU A 131 -3.20 -18.81 -16.81
CA LEU A 131 -2.62 -19.21 -18.10
C LEU A 131 -3.63 -19.93 -19.00
N ASP A 132 -4.37 -20.88 -18.43
CA ASP A 132 -5.38 -21.68 -19.15
C ASP A 132 -6.54 -20.82 -19.68
N SER A 133 -6.91 -19.76 -18.95
CA SER A 133 -8.07 -18.92 -19.28
C SER A 133 -7.75 -17.68 -20.11
N GLN A 134 -6.53 -17.15 -20.03
CA GLN A 134 -6.13 -15.90 -20.68
C GLN A 134 -5.11 -16.11 -21.81
N HIS A 135 -4.47 -17.28 -21.90
CA HIS A 135 -3.46 -17.62 -22.91
C HIS A 135 -2.33 -16.57 -23.03
N LEU A 136 -1.86 -16.07 -21.88
CA LEU A 136 -0.84 -15.02 -21.81
C LEU A 136 0.50 -15.50 -22.37
N LYS A 137 1.22 -14.59 -23.04
CA LYS A 137 2.60 -14.80 -23.47
C LYS A 137 3.56 -14.16 -22.47
N LEU A 138 4.71 -14.80 -22.23
CA LEU A 138 5.76 -14.18 -21.42
C LEU A 138 6.39 -12.97 -22.15
N PRO A 139 6.82 -11.94 -21.41
CA PRO A 139 6.57 -11.75 -19.97
C PRO A 139 5.15 -11.22 -19.68
N PHE A 140 4.57 -11.61 -18.55
CA PHE A 140 3.27 -11.11 -18.09
C PHE A 140 3.18 -11.04 -16.57
N GLY A 141 2.24 -10.26 -16.04
CA GLY A 141 2.00 -10.12 -14.61
C GLY A 141 0.61 -10.59 -14.17
N ILE A 142 0.55 -11.03 -12.93
CA ILE A 142 -0.70 -11.22 -12.20
C ILE A 142 -0.62 -10.32 -10.97
N ALA A 143 -1.60 -9.42 -10.80
CA ALA A 143 -1.63 -8.50 -9.68
C ALA A 143 -2.89 -8.69 -8.83
N GLN A 144 -2.76 -8.46 -7.54
CA GLN A 144 -3.84 -8.55 -6.57
C GLN A 144 -3.74 -7.41 -5.57
N ILE A 145 -4.90 -6.91 -5.15
CA ILE A 145 -5.03 -6.02 -4.00
C ILE A 145 -5.89 -6.74 -2.98
N GLY A 146 -5.45 -6.81 -1.74
CA GLY A 146 -6.29 -7.39 -0.71
C GLY A 146 -5.67 -7.41 0.67
N LYS A 147 -6.48 -7.83 1.64
CA LYS A 147 -6.09 -7.91 3.04
C LYS A 147 -5.05 -9.00 3.31
N ALA A 148 -4.10 -8.74 4.18
CA ALA A 148 -3.16 -9.69 4.74
C ALA A 148 -3.09 -9.52 6.27
N PHE A 149 -2.70 -10.60 6.94
CA PHE A 149 -2.78 -10.72 8.39
C PHE A 149 -1.46 -11.22 8.97
N ARG A 150 -0.88 -10.45 9.88
CA ARG A 150 0.34 -10.85 10.61
C ARG A 150 0.07 -10.71 12.09
N ASN A 151 0.44 -11.71 12.88
CA ASN A 151 0.24 -11.70 14.33
C ASN A 151 1.29 -10.83 15.03
N GLU A 152 1.36 -9.56 14.62
CA GLU A 152 2.30 -8.55 15.09
C GLU A 152 2.22 -8.42 16.62
N ILE A 153 3.39 -8.49 17.24
CA ILE A 153 3.50 -8.58 18.70
C ILE A 153 3.22 -7.23 19.34
N ALA A 154 3.79 -6.17 18.76
CA ALA A 154 3.68 -4.81 19.27
C ALA A 154 3.26 -3.86 18.14
N PRO A 155 1.94 -3.75 17.88
CA PRO A 155 1.42 -2.73 16.98
C PRO A 155 1.89 -1.34 17.44
N ARG A 156 2.47 -0.57 16.52
CA ARG A 156 3.05 0.76 16.78
C ARG A 156 3.05 1.57 15.48
N GLN A 157 3.38 2.85 15.58
CA GLN A 157 3.53 3.73 14.41
C GLN A 157 2.26 3.78 13.54
N PHE A 158 1.09 3.82 14.18
CA PHE A 158 -0.22 3.99 13.54
C PHE A 158 -0.49 2.94 12.42
N LEU A 159 -0.53 3.35 11.15
CA LEU A 159 -0.79 2.46 9.99
C LEU A 159 0.41 1.58 9.61
N PHE A 160 1.56 1.76 10.25
CA PHE A 160 2.79 1.12 9.81
C PHE A 160 2.94 -0.32 10.31
N ARG A 161 2.55 -0.59 11.56
CA ARG A 161 2.57 -1.93 12.16
C ARG A 161 1.19 -2.27 12.73
N THR A 162 0.38 -2.90 11.89
CA THR A 162 -0.94 -3.41 12.23
C THR A 162 -0.99 -4.92 12.04
N ARG A 163 -2.03 -5.57 12.62
CA ARG A 163 -2.25 -7.02 12.44
C ARG A 163 -3.07 -7.35 11.20
N GLU A 164 -3.84 -6.40 10.72
CA GLU A 164 -4.60 -6.44 9.48
C GLU A 164 -4.21 -5.21 8.66
N PHE A 165 -3.84 -5.43 7.41
CA PHE A 165 -3.49 -4.38 6.45
C PHE A 165 -3.80 -4.86 5.05
N GLU A 166 -3.74 -3.96 4.08
CA GLU A 166 -3.90 -4.29 2.67
C GLU A 166 -2.56 -4.19 1.95
N GLN A 167 -2.33 -5.11 1.02
CA GLN A 167 -1.19 -5.09 0.13
C GLN A 167 -1.65 -4.96 -1.32
N MET A 168 -0.84 -4.31 -2.13
CA MET A 168 -0.92 -4.38 -3.59
C MET A 168 0.31 -5.13 -4.07
N GLU A 169 0.13 -6.35 -4.55
CA GLU A 169 1.23 -7.20 -4.97
C GLU A 169 1.07 -7.61 -6.43
N MET A 170 2.17 -7.66 -7.16
CA MET A 170 2.23 -8.15 -8.52
C MET A 170 3.37 -9.15 -8.63
N GLN A 171 3.07 -10.29 -9.24
CA GLN A 171 4.05 -11.31 -9.64
C GLN A 171 4.18 -11.24 -11.15
N TYR A 172 5.34 -10.82 -11.65
CA TYR A 172 5.66 -10.70 -13.07
C TYR A 172 6.50 -11.90 -13.50
N LEU A 173 5.91 -12.76 -14.31
CA LEU A 173 6.51 -13.99 -14.79
C LEU A 173 7.30 -13.70 -16.06
N THR A 174 8.52 -14.20 -16.12
CA THR A 174 9.42 -14.02 -17.26
C THR A 174 10.34 -15.23 -17.46
N ARG A 175 11.09 -15.22 -18.56
CA ARG A 175 12.15 -16.18 -18.83
C ARG A 175 13.36 -15.92 -17.93
N SER A 176 14.09 -16.99 -17.59
CA SER A 176 15.21 -16.93 -16.66
C SER A 176 16.33 -15.98 -17.09
N GLU A 177 16.55 -15.90 -18.40
CA GLU A 177 17.54 -15.09 -19.10
C GLU A 177 17.16 -13.61 -19.19
N GLU A 178 15.87 -13.28 -19.07
CA GLU A 178 15.35 -11.91 -19.12
C GLU A 178 15.04 -11.32 -17.74
N GLU A 179 15.12 -12.13 -16.67
CA GLU A 179 14.71 -11.75 -15.31
C GLU A 179 15.32 -10.41 -14.86
N MET A 180 16.63 -10.22 -15.00
CA MET A 180 17.27 -8.98 -14.53
C MET A 180 16.94 -7.77 -15.41
N VAL A 181 16.63 -7.99 -16.69
CA VAL A 181 16.19 -6.93 -17.60
C VAL A 181 14.79 -6.46 -17.22
N GLU A 182 13.87 -7.40 -17.00
CA GLU A 182 12.51 -7.08 -16.56
C GLU A 182 12.47 -6.53 -15.12
N TYR A 183 13.38 -6.99 -14.26
CA TYR A 183 13.55 -6.47 -12.90
C TYR A 183 13.86 -4.98 -12.89
N GLU A 184 14.85 -4.55 -13.67
CA GLU A 184 15.24 -3.14 -13.74
C GLU A 184 14.17 -2.28 -14.42
N LYS A 185 13.50 -2.80 -15.47
CA LYS A 185 12.33 -2.13 -16.05
C LYS A 185 11.22 -1.92 -15.01
N LEU A 186 10.96 -2.93 -14.18
CA LEU A 186 9.97 -2.83 -13.11
C LEU A 186 10.40 -1.78 -12.08
N ARG A 187 11.65 -1.80 -11.59
CA ARG A 187 12.14 -0.79 -10.63
C ARG A 187 11.95 0.64 -11.13
N GLN A 188 12.32 0.93 -12.37
CA GLN A 188 12.12 2.25 -12.96
C GLN A 188 10.64 2.62 -13.08
N TYR A 189 9.80 1.65 -13.45
CA TYR A 189 8.34 1.85 -13.50
C TYR A 189 7.76 2.13 -12.10
N ARG A 190 8.21 1.41 -11.07
CA ARG A 190 7.75 1.57 -9.68
C ARG A 190 8.20 2.90 -9.08
N TRP A 191 9.44 3.32 -9.31
CA TRP A 191 9.93 4.64 -8.93
C TRP A 191 9.08 5.77 -9.53
N LYS A 192 8.84 5.71 -10.85
CA LYS A 192 7.95 6.67 -11.54
C LYS A 192 6.53 6.63 -10.99
N ALA A 193 6.02 5.45 -10.62
CA ALA A 193 4.71 5.32 -10.00
C ALA A 193 4.64 6.04 -8.64
N MET A 194 5.66 5.91 -7.79
CA MET A 194 5.72 6.65 -6.51
C MET A 194 5.69 8.16 -6.71
N LEU A 195 6.54 8.69 -7.59
CA LEU A 195 6.56 10.13 -7.93
C LEU A 195 5.22 10.59 -8.53
N SER A 196 4.56 9.72 -9.32
CA SER A 196 3.27 10.06 -9.93
C SER A 196 2.15 10.28 -8.90
N LEU A 197 2.29 9.76 -7.68
CA LEU A 197 1.35 9.94 -6.56
C LEU A 197 1.57 11.27 -5.81
N GLY A 198 2.59 12.05 -6.19
CA GLY A 198 2.93 13.31 -5.53
C GLY A 198 3.92 13.16 -4.38
N LEU A 199 4.56 11.99 -4.23
CA LEU A 199 5.68 11.82 -3.32
C LEU A 199 6.89 12.60 -3.82
N LYS A 200 7.60 13.26 -2.91
CA LYS A 200 8.79 14.06 -3.17
C LYS A 200 10.01 13.17 -3.29
N GLU A 201 10.82 13.41 -4.31
CA GLU A 201 11.99 12.59 -4.59
C GLU A 201 13.02 12.66 -3.45
N GLU A 202 13.17 13.81 -2.79
CA GLU A 202 14.06 13.94 -1.63
C GLU A 202 13.69 13.07 -0.42
N ASN A 203 12.43 12.62 -0.34
CA ASN A 203 11.94 11.76 0.73
C ASN A 203 11.95 10.28 0.34
N LEU A 204 12.37 9.93 -0.88
CA LEU A 204 12.44 8.57 -1.37
C LEU A 204 13.89 8.13 -1.55
N LYS A 205 14.16 6.84 -1.32
CA LYS A 205 15.43 6.22 -1.72
C LYS A 205 15.25 4.74 -2.02
N TRP A 206 16.20 4.20 -2.78
CA TRP A 206 16.37 2.76 -2.90
C TRP A 206 17.24 2.24 -1.76
N HIS A 207 16.77 1.22 -1.06
CA HIS A 207 17.56 0.43 -0.12
C HIS A 207 17.80 -0.96 -0.70
N LYS A 208 19.08 -1.35 -0.85
CA LYS A 208 19.44 -2.71 -1.27
C LYS A 208 19.51 -3.60 -0.05
N HIS A 209 18.88 -4.77 -0.10
CA HIS A 209 18.99 -5.75 0.99
C HIS A 209 20.40 -6.33 1.06
N ASP A 210 21.02 -6.24 2.25
CA ASP A 210 22.31 -6.89 2.53
C ASP A 210 22.17 -8.42 2.60
N ASN A 211 21.03 -8.91 3.12
CA ASN A 211 20.77 -10.32 3.38
C ASN A 211 19.60 -10.81 2.53
N LEU A 212 19.87 -11.23 1.29
CA LEU A 212 18.86 -11.82 0.41
C LEU A 212 18.31 -13.13 1.00
N VAL A 213 17.00 -13.36 0.88
CA VAL A 213 16.43 -14.70 1.12
C VAL A 213 17.08 -15.67 0.13
N PHE A 214 17.34 -16.92 0.52
CA PHE A 214 18.21 -17.86 -0.21
C PHE A 214 17.85 -18.10 -1.69
N TYR A 215 16.64 -17.75 -2.12
CA TYR A 215 16.17 -17.84 -3.51
C TYR A 215 16.15 -16.50 -4.27
N ALA A 216 16.28 -15.35 -3.59
CA ALA A 216 16.22 -14.05 -4.24
C ALA A 216 17.57 -13.70 -4.87
N LYS A 217 17.59 -13.34 -6.16
CA LYS A 217 18.80 -12.89 -6.86
C LYS A 217 19.16 -11.45 -6.52
N GLU A 218 18.15 -10.60 -6.44
CA GLU A 218 18.26 -9.18 -6.11
C GLU A 218 16.98 -8.73 -5.40
N ALA A 219 17.11 -7.84 -4.41
CA ALA A 219 16.00 -7.30 -3.64
C ALA A 219 16.29 -5.85 -3.27
N TYR A 220 15.35 -4.97 -3.60
CA TYR A 220 15.42 -3.54 -3.30
C TYR A 220 14.09 -3.06 -2.76
N ASP A 221 14.16 -2.26 -1.71
CA ASP A 221 13.00 -1.57 -1.16
C ASP A 221 13.02 -0.11 -1.61
N ILE A 222 11.84 0.41 -1.93
CA ILE A 222 11.58 1.84 -1.93
C ILE A 222 11.26 2.23 -0.49
N GLU A 223 12.15 2.99 0.14
CA GLU A 223 11.94 3.57 1.46
C GLU A 223 11.48 5.02 1.36
N TYR A 224 10.64 5.42 2.31
CA TYR A 224 10.22 6.81 2.48
C TYR A 224 10.64 7.35 3.83
N ASN A 225 11.04 8.62 3.86
CA ASN A 225 11.45 9.34 5.07
C ASN A 225 10.23 9.77 5.91
N TYR A 226 9.75 8.87 6.75
CA TYR A 226 8.66 9.16 7.71
C TYR A 226 9.15 10.09 8.84
N PRO A 227 8.25 10.59 9.71
CA PRO A 227 8.64 11.40 10.87
C PRO A 227 9.65 10.73 11.83
N TRP A 228 9.84 9.42 11.72
CA TRP A 228 10.83 8.64 12.49
C TRP A 228 12.06 8.21 11.68
N GLY A 229 12.15 8.58 10.40
CA GLY A 229 13.22 8.18 9.49
C GLY A 229 12.74 7.31 8.34
N PHE A 230 13.71 6.81 7.56
CA PHE A 230 13.44 5.97 6.40
C PHE A 230 12.89 4.60 6.78
N ASP A 231 11.80 4.21 6.14
CA ASP A 231 11.15 2.91 6.33
C ASP A 231 10.46 2.46 5.02
N GLU A 232 10.23 1.16 4.87
CA GLU A 232 9.83 0.51 3.62
C GLU A 232 8.36 0.81 3.22
N ILE A 233 8.14 1.23 1.97
CA ILE A 233 6.82 1.31 1.33
C ILE A 233 6.54 0.11 0.42
N GLU A 234 7.54 -0.22 -0.42
CA GLU A 234 7.42 -1.20 -1.48
C GLU A 234 8.71 -2.02 -1.61
N GLY A 235 8.59 -3.34 -1.59
CA GLY A 235 9.66 -4.27 -1.95
C GLY A 235 9.59 -4.68 -3.42
N VAL A 236 10.73 -4.68 -4.11
CA VAL A 236 10.88 -5.16 -5.49
C VAL A 236 11.94 -6.26 -5.53
N HIS A 237 11.51 -7.50 -5.80
CA HIS A 237 12.33 -8.70 -5.61
C HIS A 237 12.42 -9.54 -6.87
N ALA A 238 13.62 -9.95 -7.26
CA ALA A 238 13.84 -11.00 -8.26
C ALA A 238 13.94 -12.35 -7.54
N ARG A 239 12.89 -13.17 -7.65
CA ARG A 239 12.65 -14.35 -6.80
C ARG A 239 13.03 -15.68 -7.46
N GLY A 240 13.48 -15.65 -8.73
CA GLY A 240 13.73 -16.87 -9.49
C GLY A 240 12.47 -17.72 -9.65
N ASP A 241 12.63 -19.03 -9.66
CA ASP A 241 11.56 -20.02 -9.88
C ASP A 241 11.05 -20.68 -8.58
N TYR A 242 11.49 -20.19 -7.42
CA TYR A 242 11.30 -20.87 -6.13
C TYR A 242 9.83 -21.09 -5.80
N ASP A 243 9.00 -20.04 -5.87
CA ASP A 243 7.61 -20.11 -5.41
C ASP A 243 6.79 -21.11 -6.23
N LEU A 244 6.91 -21.09 -7.56
CA LEU A 244 6.23 -22.06 -8.43
C LEU A 244 6.80 -23.46 -8.27
N THR A 245 8.12 -23.60 -8.09
CA THR A 245 8.76 -24.90 -7.82
C THR A 245 8.23 -25.53 -6.53
N GLN A 246 8.12 -24.75 -5.45
CA GLN A 246 7.60 -25.26 -4.19
C GLN A 246 6.13 -25.66 -4.28
N HIS A 247 5.28 -24.82 -4.90
CA HIS A 247 3.86 -25.15 -5.06
C HIS A 247 3.64 -26.32 -6.02
N SER A 248 4.46 -26.43 -7.06
CA SER A 248 4.39 -27.57 -7.97
C SER A 248 4.72 -28.88 -7.25
N LYS A 249 5.81 -28.90 -6.45
CA LYS A 249 6.18 -30.04 -5.61
C LYS A 249 5.13 -30.35 -4.53
N GLY A 250 4.63 -29.33 -3.84
CA GLY A 250 3.68 -29.48 -2.74
C GLY A 250 2.28 -29.92 -3.16
N SER A 251 1.85 -29.55 -4.37
CA SER A 251 0.54 -29.93 -4.93
C SER A 251 0.59 -31.19 -5.79
N GLY A 252 1.75 -31.53 -6.38
CA GLY A 252 1.87 -32.55 -7.41
C GLY A 252 1.40 -32.09 -8.79
N GLN A 253 0.95 -30.84 -8.93
CA GLN A 253 0.54 -30.25 -10.20
C GLN A 253 1.73 -29.54 -10.86
N GLU A 254 1.96 -29.79 -12.14
CA GLU A 254 2.99 -29.09 -12.91
C GLU A 254 2.56 -27.63 -13.14
N LEU A 255 3.39 -26.68 -12.68
CA LEU A 255 3.20 -25.23 -12.81
C LEU A 255 4.18 -24.61 -13.83
N THR A 256 4.51 -25.35 -14.88
CA THR A 256 5.38 -24.89 -15.98
C THR A 256 4.61 -24.03 -16.97
N TYR A 257 5.31 -23.10 -17.60
CA TYR A 257 4.89 -22.44 -18.83
C TYR A 257 5.35 -23.27 -20.05
N GLN A 258 4.48 -23.43 -21.04
CA GLN A 258 4.84 -24.00 -22.34
C GLN A 258 4.87 -22.87 -23.38
N ASP A 259 6.03 -22.64 -23.95
CA ASP A 259 6.20 -21.60 -24.96
C ASP A 259 5.49 -21.98 -26.27
N PRO A 260 4.61 -21.12 -26.81
CA PRO A 260 3.80 -21.48 -27.98
C PRO A 260 4.60 -21.50 -29.29
N GLU A 261 5.80 -20.93 -29.33
CA GLU A 261 6.64 -20.84 -30.54
C GLU A 261 7.66 -21.98 -30.57
N THR A 262 8.26 -22.29 -29.43
CA THR A 262 9.33 -23.30 -29.28
C THR A 262 8.85 -24.64 -28.72
N ASN A 263 7.66 -24.70 -28.12
CA ASN A 263 7.14 -25.84 -27.34
C ASN A 263 8.00 -26.23 -26.12
N GLU A 264 8.95 -25.39 -25.73
CA GLU A 264 9.75 -25.60 -24.52
C GLU A 264 8.88 -25.47 -23.27
N LYS A 265 9.06 -26.37 -22.30
CA LYS A 265 8.43 -26.31 -20.99
C LYS A 265 9.45 -25.97 -19.91
N PHE A 266 9.16 -24.94 -19.14
CA PHE A 266 10.01 -24.51 -18.03
C PHE A 266 9.18 -23.83 -16.93
N ILE A 267 9.76 -23.70 -15.73
CA ILE A 267 9.16 -22.91 -14.66
C ILE A 267 9.62 -21.46 -14.85
N PRO A 268 8.69 -20.50 -15.07
CA PRO A 268 9.07 -19.11 -15.26
C PRO A 268 9.64 -18.51 -13.98
N HIS A 269 10.56 -17.55 -14.15
CA HIS A 269 11.07 -16.75 -13.05
C HIS A 269 10.07 -15.66 -12.67
N ILE A 270 10.08 -15.26 -11.40
CA ILE A 270 9.15 -14.29 -10.84
C ILE A 270 9.91 -13.04 -10.40
N ILE A 271 9.39 -11.90 -10.83
CA ILE A 271 9.73 -10.59 -10.29
C ILE A 271 8.52 -10.06 -9.54
N GLU A 272 8.72 -9.78 -8.26
CA GLU A 272 7.70 -9.28 -7.37
C GLU A 272 7.79 -7.76 -7.20
N SER A 273 6.63 -7.13 -7.11
CA SER A 273 6.43 -5.79 -6.53
C SER A 273 5.38 -5.94 -5.44
N SER A 274 5.71 -5.60 -4.19
CA SER A 274 4.82 -5.72 -3.03
C SER A 274 4.75 -4.40 -2.28
N ILE A 275 3.55 -3.83 -2.16
CA ILE A 275 3.32 -2.51 -1.55
C ILE A 275 2.41 -2.66 -0.35
N GLY A 276 2.78 -2.06 0.79
CA GLY A 276 1.86 -1.85 1.90
C GLY A 276 0.94 -0.64 1.65
N VAL A 277 -0.36 -0.86 1.39
CA VAL A 277 -1.31 0.22 1.05
C VAL A 277 -1.35 1.29 2.13
N GLY A 278 -1.44 0.88 3.41
CA GLY A 278 -1.49 1.81 4.54
C GLY A 278 -0.21 2.64 4.68
N ARG A 279 0.96 2.05 4.39
CA ARG A 279 2.26 2.74 4.43
C ARG A 279 2.38 3.77 3.32
N LEU A 280 2.01 3.39 2.10
CA LEU A 280 1.96 4.30 0.95
C LEU A 280 0.98 5.45 1.19
N PHE A 281 -0.21 5.15 1.71
CA PHE A 281 -1.21 6.16 2.07
C PHE A 281 -0.63 7.15 3.09
N PHE A 282 0.03 6.65 4.13
CA PHE A 282 0.63 7.53 5.14
C PHE A 282 1.76 8.40 4.58
N ALA A 283 2.60 7.87 3.69
CA ALA A 283 3.64 8.65 3.02
C ALA A 283 3.06 9.77 2.16
N VAL A 284 1.99 9.49 1.39
CA VAL A 284 1.28 10.50 0.61
C VAL A 284 0.71 11.60 1.51
N LEU A 285 0.15 11.25 2.67
CA LEU A 285 -0.32 12.23 3.64
C LEU A 285 0.81 13.09 4.22
N CYS A 286 1.96 12.48 4.53
CA CYS A 286 3.12 13.19 5.06
C CYS A 286 3.62 14.25 4.06
N ASP A 287 3.74 13.91 2.78
CA ASP A 287 4.19 14.86 1.75
C ASP A 287 3.13 15.91 1.38
N ALA A 288 1.85 15.56 1.48
CA ALA A 288 0.75 16.48 1.21
C ALA A 288 0.52 17.47 2.35
N TYR A 289 0.81 17.11 3.60
CA TYR A 289 0.61 17.99 4.75
C TYR A 289 1.37 19.30 4.60
N THR A 290 0.63 20.41 4.53
CA THR A 290 1.20 21.74 4.32
C THR A 290 0.57 22.73 5.29
N GLU A 291 1.43 23.52 5.94
CA GLU A 291 1.05 24.69 6.72
C GLU A 291 1.52 25.96 6.00
N ASP A 292 0.62 26.93 5.81
CA ASP A 292 0.96 28.25 5.29
C ASP A 292 0.12 29.37 5.95
N VAL A 293 0.27 30.59 5.44
CA VAL A 293 -0.50 31.75 5.87
C VAL A 293 -1.33 32.24 4.69
N MET A 294 -2.64 32.38 4.91
CA MET A 294 -3.60 32.88 3.92
C MET A 294 -4.29 34.12 4.47
N GLY A 295 -3.91 35.29 3.96
CA GLY A 295 -4.27 36.57 4.60
C GLY A 295 -3.52 36.73 5.92
N ASP A 296 -4.27 36.91 7.02
CA ASP A 296 -3.72 37.04 8.38
C ASP A 296 -3.91 35.77 9.23
N GLU A 297 -4.35 34.67 8.61
CA GLU A 297 -4.70 33.43 9.30
C GLU A 297 -3.82 32.26 8.86
N ALA A 298 -3.37 31.46 9.82
CA ALA A 298 -2.73 30.18 9.56
C ALA A 298 -3.69 29.24 8.81
N ARG A 299 -3.13 28.42 7.93
CA ARG A 299 -3.86 27.43 7.14
C ARG A 299 -3.13 26.10 7.21
N VAL A 300 -3.89 25.06 7.52
CA VAL A 300 -3.47 23.68 7.30
C VAL A 300 -4.27 23.15 6.13
N TYR A 301 -3.58 22.54 5.16
CA TYR A 301 -4.22 21.92 4.02
C TYR A 301 -3.43 20.72 3.52
N LEU A 302 -4.12 19.79 2.87
CA LEU A 302 -3.47 18.65 2.22
C LEU A 302 -3.24 18.96 0.74
N LYS A 303 -1.98 19.18 0.36
CA LYS A 303 -1.53 19.39 -1.02
C LYS A 303 -1.53 18.10 -1.86
N LEU A 304 -2.61 17.32 -1.78
CA LEU A 304 -2.77 16.09 -2.56
C LEU A 304 -2.79 16.39 -4.05
N LYS A 305 -2.20 15.52 -4.86
CA LYS A 305 -2.34 15.61 -6.31
C LYS A 305 -3.84 15.47 -6.68
N PRO A 306 -4.38 16.33 -7.57
CA PRO A 306 -5.81 16.31 -7.89
C PRO A 306 -6.36 14.93 -8.27
N SER A 307 -5.59 14.14 -9.02
CA SER A 307 -5.97 12.78 -9.44
C SER A 307 -6.20 11.80 -8.29
N ILE A 308 -5.62 12.02 -7.11
CA ILE A 308 -5.77 11.14 -5.93
C ILE A 308 -6.53 11.79 -4.76
N ALA A 309 -6.90 13.07 -4.86
CA ALA A 309 -7.68 13.74 -3.82
C ALA A 309 -9.00 12.99 -3.54
N PRO A 310 -9.42 12.86 -2.26
CA PRO A 310 -10.62 12.11 -1.88
C PRO A 310 -11.92 12.75 -2.36
N ILE A 311 -11.88 14.05 -2.63
CA ILE A 311 -12.94 14.83 -3.27
C ILE A 311 -12.24 15.67 -4.33
N LYS A 312 -12.76 15.67 -5.56
CA LYS A 312 -12.17 16.41 -6.69
C LYS A 312 -12.66 17.85 -6.72
N VAL A 313 -13.95 18.05 -6.43
CA VAL A 313 -14.61 19.34 -6.49
C VAL A 313 -15.61 19.46 -5.35
N ALA A 314 -15.67 20.61 -4.70
CA ALA A 314 -16.73 20.95 -3.76
C ALA A 314 -17.57 22.10 -4.31
N VAL A 315 -18.90 21.96 -4.30
CA VAL A 315 -19.83 22.94 -4.88
C VAL A 315 -20.63 23.61 -3.78
N PHE A 316 -20.65 24.94 -3.78
CA PHE A 316 -21.18 25.78 -2.73
C PHE A 316 -22.14 26.85 -3.28
N PRO A 317 -23.31 27.08 -2.67
CA PRO A 317 -24.00 28.35 -2.82
C PRO A 317 -23.33 29.42 -1.94
N LEU A 318 -23.19 30.66 -2.40
CA LEU A 318 -22.60 31.74 -1.59
C LEU A 318 -23.37 31.93 -0.28
N LEU A 319 -24.71 31.92 -0.35
CA LEU A 319 -25.60 32.09 0.78
C LEU A 319 -26.67 30.99 0.81
N LYS A 320 -26.80 30.31 1.95
CA LYS A 320 -27.79 29.25 2.17
C LYS A 320 -29.23 29.77 2.22
N ASN A 321 -29.43 30.98 2.75
CA ASN A 321 -30.76 31.58 2.93
C ASN A 321 -31.37 32.14 1.64
N LYS A 322 -30.70 31.96 0.49
CA LYS A 322 -31.17 32.38 -0.83
C LYS A 322 -31.48 31.13 -1.68
N PRO A 323 -32.76 30.74 -1.80
CA PRO A 323 -33.15 29.51 -2.50
C PRO A 323 -32.62 29.43 -3.93
N ASP A 324 -32.60 30.53 -4.66
CA ASP A 324 -32.16 30.55 -6.07
C ASP A 324 -30.67 30.18 -6.21
N LEU A 325 -29.80 30.67 -5.31
CA LEU A 325 -28.39 30.30 -5.28
C LEU A 325 -28.20 28.82 -4.93
N VAL A 326 -28.97 28.32 -3.97
CA VAL A 326 -28.92 26.91 -3.56
C VAL A 326 -29.37 26.00 -4.71
N ASN A 327 -30.45 26.37 -5.41
CA ASN A 327 -30.97 25.60 -6.54
C ASN A 327 -29.97 25.56 -7.69
N LYS A 328 -29.39 26.72 -8.06
CA LYS A 328 -28.35 26.77 -9.11
C LYS A 328 -27.08 26.02 -8.70
N ALA A 329 -26.66 26.06 -7.43
CA ALA A 329 -25.54 25.27 -6.94
C ALA A 329 -25.80 23.76 -7.00
N LYS A 330 -27.04 23.32 -6.74
CA LYS A 330 -27.44 21.92 -6.89
C LYS A 330 -27.48 21.47 -8.35
N GLU A 331 -27.93 22.34 -9.26
CA GLU A 331 -27.89 22.10 -10.71
C GLU A 331 -26.44 21.91 -11.18
N VAL A 332 -25.54 22.83 -10.80
CA VAL A 332 -24.10 22.73 -11.12
C VAL A 332 -23.49 21.48 -10.52
N PHE A 333 -23.84 21.14 -9.27
CA PHE A 333 -23.39 19.90 -8.64
C PHE A 333 -23.83 18.66 -9.42
N ALA A 334 -25.11 18.56 -9.81
CA ALA A 334 -25.61 17.43 -10.58
C ALA A 334 -24.88 17.30 -11.92
N MET A 335 -24.72 18.42 -12.65
CA MET A 335 -23.97 18.49 -13.90
C MET A 335 -22.53 18.00 -13.75
N LEU A 336 -21.83 18.41 -12.68
CA LEU A 336 -20.45 17.99 -12.44
C LEU A 336 -20.35 16.53 -11.99
N ASN A 337 -21.31 16.04 -11.21
CA ASN A 337 -21.31 14.70 -10.63
C ASN A 337 -21.43 13.60 -11.69
N GLU A 338 -22.00 13.90 -12.86
CA GLU A 338 -22.06 12.94 -13.97
C GLU A 338 -20.68 12.72 -14.62
N GLU A 339 -19.82 13.75 -14.59
CA GLU A 339 -18.59 13.80 -15.39
C GLU A 339 -17.31 13.71 -14.55
N ILE A 340 -17.39 14.09 -13.27
CA ILE A 340 -16.27 14.16 -12.34
C ILE A 340 -16.72 13.52 -11.03
N ASN A 341 -16.00 12.49 -10.59
CA ASN A 341 -16.26 11.81 -9.34
C ASN A 341 -14.96 11.49 -8.60
N PRO A 342 -14.95 11.52 -7.26
CA PRO A 342 -16.03 11.99 -6.36
C PRO A 342 -16.07 13.53 -6.21
N ILE A 343 -17.26 14.10 -6.03
CA ILE A 343 -17.46 15.52 -5.69
C ILE A 343 -18.39 15.69 -4.48
N THR A 344 -18.48 16.88 -3.91
CA THR A 344 -19.37 17.15 -2.75
C THR A 344 -20.14 18.46 -2.88
N PHE A 345 -21.25 18.56 -2.16
CA PHE A 345 -22.05 19.77 -2.02
C PHE A 345 -22.09 20.17 -0.54
N ASP A 346 -21.86 21.46 -0.24
CA ASP A 346 -21.99 21.98 1.13
C ASP A 346 -22.62 23.39 1.12
N ASP A 347 -23.74 23.55 1.81
CA ASP A 347 -24.41 24.84 2.03
C ASP A 347 -24.25 25.34 3.48
N ASN A 348 -23.52 24.63 4.33
CA ASN A 348 -23.49 24.86 5.76
C ASN A 348 -22.43 25.90 6.16
N GLY A 349 -22.86 26.93 6.90
CA GLY A 349 -21.98 27.99 7.38
C GLY A 349 -21.56 28.99 6.29
N ASN A 350 -20.60 29.85 6.63
CA ASN A 350 -20.08 30.82 5.67
C ASN A 350 -19.14 30.14 4.63
N VAL A 351 -18.95 30.77 3.48
CA VAL A 351 -18.13 30.20 2.39
C VAL A 351 -16.67 30.02 2.79
N GLY A 352 -16.10 30.91 3.61
CA GLY A 352 -14.72 30.80 4.10
C GLY A 352 -14.48 29.52 4.92
N LYS A 353 -15.40 29.19 5.84
CA LYS A 353 -15.34 27.95 6.63
C LYS A 353 -15.47 26.71 5.76
N ARG A 354 -16.27 26.77 4.69
CA ARG A 354 -16.39 25.69 3.71
C ARG A 354 -15.08 25.48 2.94
N TYR A 355 -14.45 26.56 2.48
CA TYR A 355 -13.11 26.47 1.88
C TYR A 355 -12.10 25.84 2.84
N ARG A 356 -12.06 26.26 4.12
CA ARG A 356 -11.15 25.70 5.13
C ARG A 356 -11.31 24.20 5.31
N ARG A 357 -12.55 23.70 5.45
CA ARG A 357 -12.83 22.25 5.56
C ARG A 357 -12.33 21.47 4.35
N GLN A 358 -12.51 22.04 3.15
CA GLN A 358 -12.08 21.41 1.91
C GLN A 358 -10.56 21.44 1.72
N ASP A 359 -9.91 22.52 2.14
CA ASP A 359 -8.45 22.64 2.19
C ASP A 359 -7.86 21.55 3.10
N GLU A 360 -8.41 21.38 4.31
CA GLU A 360 -7.96 20.36 5.30
C GLU A 360 -8.03 18.91 4.78
N ILE A 361 -9.01 18.59 3.93
CA ILE A 361 -9.14 17.24 3.33
C ILE A 361 -8.53 17.16 1.92
N GLY A 362 -7.93 18.24 1.45
CA GLY A 362 -7.16 18.29 0.20
C GLY A 362 -7.98 18.32 -1.09
N THR A 363 -9.22 18.79 -1.04
CA THR A 363 -10.05 19.00 -2.24
C THR A 363 -9.41 20.08 -3.12
N PRO A 364 -9.03 19.79 -4.39
CA PRO A 364 -8.22 20.70 -5.19
C PRO A 364 -9.01 21.92 -5.68
N PHE A 365 -10.32 21.78 -5.93
CA PHE A 365 -11.15 22.86 -6.46
C PHE A 365 -12.44 23.06 -5.68
N CYS A 366 -12.75 24.31 -5.34
CA CYS A 366 -14.05 24.68 -4.79
C CYS A 366 -14.79 25.60 -5.77
N VAL A 367 -16.02 25.26 -6.09
CA VAL A 367 -16.89 25.98 -7.03
C VAL A 367 -17.95 26.71 -6.22
N THR A 368 -18.06 28.02 -6.37
CA THR A 368 -19.01 28.86 -5.63
C THR A 368 -19.96 29.56 -6.59
N VAL A 369 -21.26 29.33 -6.39
CA VAL A 369 -22.37 30.02 -7.06
C VAL A 369 -22.72 31.27 -6.30
N ASP A 370 -22.60 32.43 -6.93
CA ASP A 370 -22.90 33.74 -6.35
C ASP A 370 -23.97 34.51 -7.15
N PHE A 371 -24.27 35.74 -6.76
CA PHE A 371 -25.30 36.55 -7.41
C PHE A 371 -24.97 36.86 -8.87
N ASP A 372 -23.70 37.08 -9.21
CA ASP A 372 -23.31 37.33 -10.60
C ASP A 372 -23.54 36.08 -11.48
N THR A 373 -23.49 34.86 -10.91
CA THR A 373 -23.87 33.62 -11.62
C THR A 373 -25.32 33.66 -12.08
N LEU A 374 -26.23 34.28 -11.32
CA LEU A 374 -27.64 34.39 -11.66
C LEU A 374 -27.95 35.60 -12.55
N GLU A 375 -27.23 36.71 -12.36
CA GLU A 375 -27.65 38.02 -12.86
C GLU A 375 -26.96 38.48 -14.15
N LYS A 376 -25.71 38.08 -14.42
CA LYS A 376 -24.90 38.73 -15.46
C LYS A 376 -24.48 37.82 -16.61
N ASP A 377 -23.81 36.69 -16.35
CA ASP A 377 -23.05 36.01 -17.41
C ASP A 377 -23.02 34.47 -17.34
N ASP A 378 -23.84 33.82 -16.48
CA ASP A 378 -23.78 32.37 -16.22
C ASP A 378 -22.32 31.89 -15.98
N THR A 379 -21.57 32.71 -15.23
CA THR A 379 -20.20 32.45 -14.84
C THR A 379 -20.15 32.07 -13.36
N ILE A 380 -19.24 31.17 -13.04
CA ILE A 380 -19.09 30.60 -11.70
C ILE A 380 -17.66 30.80 -11.20
N THR A 381 -17.52 30.97 -9.90
CA THR A 381 -16.22 31.16 -9.29
C THR A 381 -15.59 29.80 -8.97
N VAL A 382 -14.38 29.55 -9.46
CA VAL A 382 -13.57 28.38 -9.16
C VAL A 382 -12.36 28.80 -8.35
N ARG A 383 -12.21 28.25 -7.14
CA ARG A 383 -11.09 28.48 -6.24
C ARG A 383 -10.12 27.31 -6.30
N ASP A 384 -8.85 27.62 -6.53
CA ASP A 384 -7.74 26.68 -6.43
C ASP A 384 -7.28 26.53 -4.97
N ARG A 385 -7.13 25.28 -4.50
CA ARG A 385 -6.71 24.95 -3.13
C ARG A 385 -5.33 25.52 -2.80
N ASP A 386 -4.35 25.26 -3.65
CA ASP A 386 -2.95 25.52 -3.35
C ASP A 386 -2.69 27.03 -3.24
N THR A 387 -3.15 27.78 -4.22
CA THR A 387 -2.91 29.22 -4.34
C THR A 387 -3.96 30.07 -3.65
N GLY A 388 -5.15 29.52 -3.38
CA GLY A 388 -6.31 30.28 -2.89
C GLY A 388 -6.92 31.24 -3.92
N LYS A 389 -6.36 31.30 -5.15
CA LYS A 389 -6.85 32.20 -6.21
C LYS A 389 -8.22 31.77 -6.70
N GLN A 390 -9.02 32.77 -7.06
CA GLN A 390 -10.37 32.59 -7.59
C GLN A 390 -10.42 33.07 -9.04
N GLU A 391 -10.95 32.23 -9.92
CA GLU A 391 -11.12 32.52 -11.34
C GLU A 391 -12.60 32.36 -11.72
N ARG A 392 -13.13 33.26 -12.56
CA ARG A 392 -14.48 33.12 -13.11
C ARG A 392 -14.43 32.29 -14.39
N VAL A 393 -15.23 31.24 -14.44
CA VAL A 393 -15.33 30.33 -15.59
C VAL A 393 -16.79 30.28 -16.03
N ALA A 394 -17.05 30.31 -17.34
CA ALA A 394 -18.40 30.11 -17.86
C ALA A 394 -18.88 28.70 -17.49
N VAL A 395 -20.13 28.54 -17.02
CA VAL A 395 -20.66 27.24 -16.56
C VAL A 395 -20.53 26.17 -17.65
N LYS A 396 -20.75 26.52 -18.92
CA LYS A 396 -20.60 25.62 -20.08
C LYS A 396 -19.18 25.06 -20.27
N GLU A 397 -18.14 25.78 -19.85
CA GLU A 397 -16.73 25.35 -19.97
C GLU A 397 -16.22 24.67 -18.70
N LEU A 398 -17.01 24.68 -17.62
CA LEU A 398 -16.58 24.27 -16.28
C LEU A 398 -16.12 22.81 -16.23
N ILE A 399 -16.85 21.89 -16.87
CA ILE A 399 -16.48 20.47 -16.91
C ILE A 399 -15.11 20.29 -17.57
N LYS A 400 -14.92 20.91 -18.74
CA LYS A 400 -13.68 20.82 -19.50
C LYS A 400 -12.52 21.40 -18.69
N TYR A 401 -12.70 22.60 -18.13
CA TYR A 401 -11.73 23.29 -17.29
C TYR A 401 -11.28 22.41 -16.11
N LEU A 402 -12.23 21.83 -15.37
CA LEU A 402 -11.92 20.99 -14.21
C LEU A 402 -11.27 19.66 -14.61
N LYS A 403 -11.73 18.99 -15.67
CA LYS A 403 -11.13 17.73 -16.15
C LYS A 403 -9.66 17.92 -16.54
N GLU A 404 -9.35 18.98 -17.28
CA GLU A 404 -7.98 19.31 -17.68
C GLU A 404 -7.07 19.51 -16.45
N LYS A 405 -7.56 20.23 -15.44
CA LYS A 405 -6.82 20.49 -14.20
C LYS A 405 -6.67 19.25 -13.30
N ILE A 406 -7.66 18.36 -13.28
CA ILE A 406 -7.68 17.19 -12.39
C ILE A 406 -6.89 16.01 -12.99
N TYR A 407 -7.10 15.74 -14.28
CA TYR A 407 -6.59 14.55 -14.95
C TYR A 407 -5.44 14.84 -15.92
N GLY A 408 -5.15 16.12 -16.21
CA GLY A 408 -4.26 16.55 -17.29
C GLY A 408 -4.99 16.65 -18.63
N ASN A 409 -4.26 16.97 -19.70
CA ASN A 409 -4.79 16.87 -21.05
C ASN A 409 -5.16 15.40 -21.32
N ILE A 410 -6.45 15.11 -21.41
CA ILE A 410 -7.01 13.83 -21.85
C ILE A 410 -6.89 13.74 -23.36
#